data_AF-A0A1H4M843-F1
#
_entry.id   AF-A0A1H4M843-F1
#
_cell.length_a   1.000
_cell.length_b   1.000
_cell.length_c   1.000
_cell.angle_alpha   90.00
_cell.angle_beta   90.00
_cell.angle_gamma   90.00
#
_symmetry.space_group_name_H-M   'P 1'
#
loop_
_entity.id
_entity.type
_entity.pdbx_description
1 polymer ?
#
loop_
_entity_poly.entity_id
_entity_poly.type
_entity_poly.pdbx_seq_one_letter_code
_entity_poly.pdbx_strand_id
1 'polypeptide(L)'
;MSGNKNDEAGAAAGMMGAGFLAVLAFLFGLLVFLAIAVSLIYLFALVSGKEITLWGDTYRPSDALIAYRNGVIGVAIVLTITVFICEFYSMAFPKEWLSYLMAGGYSVGLFWILGSGDDEEETPSTPVDYRDLQPPLSEPAEKPFDYASWDDERNTP
;
A
#
# COMPACT_ATOMS: atom_id res chain seq x y z
N MET A 1 40.31 -22.16 45.15
CA MET A 1 39.27 -22.74 44.28
C MET A 1 38.15 -21.70 44.12
N SER A 2 38.25 -20.82 43.12
CA SER A 2 37.17 -19.90 42.75
C SER A 2 37.22 -19.70 41.22
N GLY A 3 36.38 -20.41 40.49
CA GLY A 3 36.33 -20.35 39.02
C GLY A 3 34.94 -20.69 38.46
N ASN A 4 34.23 -21.65 39.06
CA ASN A 4 33.02 -22.20 38.44
C ASN A 4 31.79 -21.27 38.32
N LYS A 5 31.65 -20.24 39.15
CA LYS A 5 30.41 -19.42 39.15
C LYS A 5 30.30 -18.45 37.96
N ASN A 6 31.43 -17.98 37.42
CA ASN A 6 31.41 -17.08 36.27
C ASN A 6 31.15 -17.82 34.95
N ASP A 7 31.60 -19.07 34.84
CA ASP A 7 31.38 -19.89 33.64
C ASP A 7 29.92 -20.34 33.52
N GLU A 8 29.27 -20.67 34.64
CA GLU A 8 27.84 -21.04 34.65
C GLU A 8 26.92 -19.85 34.34
N ALA A 9 27.21 -18.65 34.88
CA ALA A 9 26.45 -17.44 34.59
C ALA A 9 26.62 -16.99 33.13
N GLY A 10 27.84 -17.09 32.59
CA GLY A 10 28.12 -16.81 31.17
C GLY A 10 27.44 -17.82 30.24
N ALA A 11 27.44 -19.10 30.59
CA ALA A 11 26.75 -20.14 29.83
C ALA A 11 25.22 -19.96 29.86
N ALA A 12 24.64 -19.63 31.02
CA ALA A 12 23.22 -19.37 31.16
C ALA A 12 22.78 -18.13 30.36
N ALA A 13 23.55 -17.04 30.42
CA ALA A 13 23.29 -15.84 29.61
C ALA A 13 23.43 -16.12 28.10
N GLY A 14 24.42 -16.92 27.70
CA GLY A 14 24.60 -17.35 26.31
C GLY A 14 23.44 -18.21 25.80
N MET A 15 22.95 -19.16 26.60
CA MET A 15 21.79 -19.98 26.25
C MET A 15 20.51 -19.14 26.15
N MET A 16 20.30 -18.18 27.04
CA MET A 16 19.16 -17.25 26.93
C MET A 16 19.24 -16.40 25.65
N GLY A 17 20.42 -15.87 25.32
CA GLY A 17 20.63 -15.10 24.09
C GLY A 17 20.39 -15.93 22.82
N ALA A 18 20.91 -17.15 22.77
CA ALA A 18 20.67 -18.07 21.64
C ALA A 18 19.19 -18.46 21.52
N GLY A 19 18.53 -18.74 22.65
CA GLY A 19 17.09 -19.02 22.68
C GLY A 19 16.25 -17.84 22.17
N PHE A 20 16.59 -16.62 22.58
CA PHE A 20 15.92 -15.41 22.11
C PHE A 20 16.08 -15.21 20.60
N LEU A 21 17.30 -15.35 20.07
CA LEU A 21 17.56 -15.27 18.62
C LEU A 21 16.82 -16.36 17.84
N ALA A 22 16.72 -17.58 18.38
CA ALA A 22 15.98 -18.66 17.75
C ALA A 22 14.47 -18.36 17.68
N VAL A 23 13.90 -17.79 18.75
CA VAL A 23 12.49 -17.34 18.75
C VAL A 23 12.27 -16.23 17.73
N LEU A 24 13.17 -15.23 17.66
CA LEU A 24 13.07 -14.17 16.65
C LEU A 24 13.16 -14.71 15.23
N ALA A 25 14.09 -15.63 14.96
CA ALA A 25 14.22 -16.27 13.66
C ALA A 25 12.97 -17.07 13.29
N PHE A 26 12.36 -17.76 14.25
CA PHE A 26 11.11 -18.48 14.07
C PHE A 26 9.95 -17.54 13.75
N LEU A 27 9.77 -16.46 14.52
CA LEU A 27 8.74 -15.45 14.29
C LEU A 27 8.92 -14.75 12.94
N PHE A 28 10.15 -14.44 12.57
CA PHE A 28 10.48 -13.89 11.25
C PHE A 28 10.09 -14.86 10.13
N GLY A 29 10.47 -16.13 10.25
CA GLY A 29 10.09 -17.16 9.28
C GLY A 29 8.57 -17.31 9.16
N LEU A 30 7.85 -17.28 10.28
CA LEU A 30 6.39 -17.32 10.30
C LEU A 30 5.78 -16.10 9.59
N LEU A 31 6.31 -14.90 9.84
CA LEU A 31 5.85 -13.67 9.21
C LEU A 31 6.04 -13.72 7.68
N VAL A 32 7.21 -14.14 7.22
CA VAL A 32 7.51 -14.30 5.78
C VAL A 32 6.59 -15.34 5.15
N PHE A 33 6.37 -16.47 5.83
CA PHE A 33 5.46 -17.50 5.36
C PHE A 33 4.03 -16.98 5.19
N LEU A 34 3.52 -16.25 6.18
CA LEU A 34 2.19 -15.63 6.09
C LEU A 34 2.13 -14.58 4.97
N ALA A 35 3.17 -13.76 4.82
CA ALA A 35 3.23 -12.77 3.74
C ALA A 35 3.18 -13.43 2.35
N ILE A 36 3.86 -14.57 2.17
CA ILE A 36 3.79 -15.36 0.93
C ILE A 36 2.37 -15.92 0.74
N ALA A 37 1.78 -16.53 1.78
CA ALA A 37 0.43 -17.10 1.70
C ALA A 37 -0.62 -16.03 1.29
N VAL A 38 -0.57 -14.86 1.93
CA VAL A 38 -1.46 -13.73 1.60
C VAL A 38 -1.19 -13.20 0.20
N SER A 39 0.09 -13.08 -0.20
CA SER A 39 0.43 -12.67 -1.58
C SER A 39 -0.09 -13.63 -2.64
N LEU A 40 -0.10 -14.94 -2.36
CA LEU A 40 -0.67 -15.94 -3.25
C LEU A 40 -2.20 -15.83 -3.34
N ILE A 41 -2.88 -15.55 -2.23
CA ILE A 41 -4.33 -15.29 -2.21
C ILE A 41 -4.65 -14.07 -3.07
N TYR A 42 -3.92 -12.96 -2.88
CA TYR A 42 -4.08 -11.75 -3.70
C TYR A 42 -3.78 -11.99 -5.18
N LEU A 43 -2.72 -12.75 -5.50
CA LEU A 43 -2.41 -13.12 -6.88
C LEU A 43 -3.54 -13.95 -7.50
N PHE A 44 -4.11 -14.89 -6.75
CA PHE A 44 -5.21 -15.71 -7.22
C PHE A 44 -6.51 -14.89 -7.41
N ALA A 45 -6.79 -13.93 -6.52
CA ALA A 45 -7.89 -12.98 -6.69
C ALA A 45 -7.71 -12.13 -7.96
N LEU A 46 -6.47 -11.65 -8.20
CA LEU A 46 -6.13 -10.85 -9.38
C LEU A 46 -6.29 -11.66 -10.68
N VAL A 47 -5.78 -12.88 -10.73
CA VAL A 47 -5.87 -13.76 -11.92
C VAL A 47 -7.31 -14.20 -12.19
N SER A 48 -8.08 -14.49 -11.14
CA SER A 48 -9.47 -14.92 -11.27
C SER A 48 -10.44 -13.78 -11.57
N GLY A 49 -10.04 -12.53 -11.32
CA GLY A 49 -10.90 -11.34 -11.43
C GLY A 49 -12.10 -11.36 -10.48
N LYS A 50 -12.06 -12.20 -9.44
CA LYS A 50 -13.14 -12.41 -8.47
C LYS A 50 -12.68 -12.04 -7.09
N GLU A 51 -13.59 -11.49 -6.31
CA GLU A 51 -13.42 -11.29 -4.88
C GLU A 51 -13.35 -12.65 -4.19
N ILE A 52 -12.42 -12.76 -3.24
CA ILE A 52 -12.25 -13.98 -2.45
C ILE A 52 -12.56 -13.62 -1.01
N THR A 53 -13.56 -14.27 -0.43
CA THR A 53 -13.87 -14.10 1.00
C THR A 53 -13.26 -15.26 1.79
N LEU A 54 -12.34 -14.95 2.70
CA LEU A 54 -11.65 -15.91 3.57
C LEU A 54 -11.76 -15.43 5.00
N TRP A 55 -12.28 -16.28 5.89
CA TRP A 55 -12.42 -15.99 7.33
C TRP A 55 -13.19 -14.71 7.69
N GLY A 56 -14.08 -14.26 6.81
CA GLY A 56 -14.85 -13.02 6.99
C GLY A 56 -14.24 -11.80 6.33
N ASP A 57 -12.96 -11.86 5.93
CA ASP A 57 -12.32 -10.80 5.16
C ASP A 57 -12.55 -10.99 3.67
N THR A 58 -12.84 -9.91 2.96
CA THR A 58 -13.02 -9.90 1.51
C THR A 58 -11.79 -9.31 0.84
N TYR A 59 -11.09 -10.14 0.08
CA TYR A 59 -9.89 -9.78 -0.66
C TYR A 59 -10.28 -9.35 -2.08
N ARG A 60 -10.20 -8.05 -2.37
CA ARG A 60 -10.51 -7.52 -3.71
C ARG A 60 -9.27 -7.50 -4.61
N PRO A 61 -9.43 -7.64 -5.93
CA PRO A 61 -8.32 -7.49 -6.87
C PRO A 61 -7.65 -6.10 -6.83
N SER A 62 -8.39 -5.04 -6.49
CA SER A 62 -7.84 -3.69 -6.27
C SER A 62 -6.82 -3.66 -5.14
N ASP A 63 -7.12 -4.37 -4.06
CA ASP A 63 -6.34 -4.37 -2.83
C ASP A 63 -5.04 -5.17 -3.03
N ALA A 64 -5.04 -6.16 -3.92
CA ALA A 64 -3.86 -6.90 -4.32
C ALA A 64 -2.75 -6.00 -4.88
N LEU A 65 -3.11 -5.01 -5.70
CA LEU A 65 -2.14 -4.06 -6.26
C LEU A 65 -1.58 -3.13 -5.18
N ILE A 66 -2.43 -2.68 -4.26
CA ILE A 66 -2.03 -1.84 -3.13
C ILE A 66 -1.10 -2.63 -2.19
N ALA A 67 -1.47 -3.88 -1.88
CA ALA A 67 -0.67 -4.82 -1.09
C ALA A 67 0.71 -5.04 -1.69
N TYR A 68 0.78 -5.32 -2.99
CA TYR A 68 2.05 -5.52 -3.68
C TYR A 68 2.91 -4.24 -3.68
N ARG A 69 2.29 -3.09 -3.98
CA ARG A 69 2.97 -1.78 -3.96
C ARG A 69 3.58 -1.50 -2.60
N ASN A 70 2.82 -1.70 -1.52
CA ASN A 70 3.30 -1.41 -0.18
C ASN A 70 4.33 -2.43 0.31
N GLY A 71 4.23 -3.69 -0.13
CA GLY A 71 5.31 -4.68 0.05
C GLY A 71 6.62 -4.19 -0.58
N VAL A 72 6.59 -3.72 -1.83
CA VAL A 72 7.78 -3.17 -2.50
C VAL A 72 8.31 -1.90 -1.81
N ILE A 73 7.42 -1.01 -1.37
CA ILE A 73 7.80 0.18 -0.58
C ILE A 73 8.48 -0.25 0.73
N GLY A 74 7.96 -1.26 1.42
CA GLY A 74 8.55 -1.82 2.64
C GLY A 74 9.98 -2.32 2.41
N VAL A 75 10.22 -3.02 1.29
CA VAL A 75 11.58 -3.42 0.89
C VAL A 75 12.49 -2.21 0.73
N ALA A 76 12.04 -1.19 -0.01
CA ALA A 76 12.84 0.00 -0.26
C ALA A 76 13.19 0.74 1.04
N ILE A 77 12.23 0.88 1.96
CA ILE A 77 12.43 1.51 3.27
C ILE A 77 13.45 0.72 4.09
N VAL A 78 13.28 -0.61 4.23
CA VAL A 78 14.18 -1.45 5.03
C VAL A 78 15.60 -1.45 4.47
N LEU A 79 15.76 -1.54 3.15
CA LEU A 79 17.08 -1.48 2.52
C LEU A 79 17.74 -0.11 2.74
N THR A 80 16.99 0.98 2.56
CA THR A 80 17.51 2.34 2.75
C THR A 80 17.96 2.57 4.19
N ILE A 81 17.15 2.16 5.17
CA ILE A 81 17.50 2.25 6.59
C ILE A 81 18.73 1.40 6.90
N THR A 82 18.81 0.18 6.36
CA THR A 82 19.93 -0.71 6.62
C THR A 82 21.23 -0.16 6.05
N VAL A 83 21.21 0.34 4.81
CA VAL A 83 22.38 0.98 4.20
C VAL A 83 22.80 2.21 5.00
N PHE A 84 21.84 3.04 5.43
CA PHE A 84 22.11 4.19 6.30
C PHE A 84 22.78 3.78 7.61
N ILE A 85 22.31 2.73 8.28
CA ILE A 85 22.91 2.21 9.51
C ILE A 85 24.32 1.65 9.25
N CYS A 86 24.50 0.85 8.19
CA CYS A 86 25.81 0.31 7.83
C CYS A 86 26.83 1.43 7.60
N GLU A 87 26.45 2.48 6.88
CA GLU A 87 27.31 3.64 6.64
C GLU A 87 27.60 4.41 7.94
N PHE A 88 26.56 4.68 8.73
CA PHE A 88 26.68 5.42 9.99
C PHE A 88 27.63 4.75 10.99
N TYR A 89 27.62 3.42 11.05
CA TYR A 89 28.51 2.64 11.92
C TYR A 89 29.78 2.14 11.23
N SER A 90 30.03 2.52 9.97
CA SER A 90 31.15 2.04 9.16
C SER A 90 31.25 0.51 9.09
N MET A 91 30.10 -0.17 9.06
CA MET A 91 30.01 -1.62 8.94
C MET A 91 29.86 -2.03 7.47
N ALA A 92 30.55 -3.11 7.08
CA ALA A 92 30.37 -3.69 5.76
C ALA A 92 28.96 -4.28 5.62
N PHE A 93 28.28 -4.00 4.50
CA PHE A 93 26.99 -4.60 4.19
C PHE A 93 27.19 -6.05 3.72
N PRO A 94 26.77 -7.06 4.50
CA PRO A 94 26.90 -8.46 4.11
C PRO A 94 25.90 -8.77 2.98
N LYS A 95 26.41 -9.28 1.86
CA LYS A 95 25.58 -9.59 0.69
C LYS A 95 24.57 -10.70 0.98
N GLU A 96 24.89 -11.60 1.91
CA GLU A 96 24.00 -12.71 2.29
C GLU A 96 22.72 -12.21 2.95
N TRP A 97 22.72 -11.02 3.55
CA TRP A 97 21.55 -10.46 4.24
C TRP A 97 20.55 -9.83 3.29
N LEU A 98 20.93 -9.55 2.04
CA LEU A 98 20.08 -8.85 1.09
C LEU A 98 18.75 -9.57 0.87
N SER A 99 18.77 -10.89 0.68
CA SER A 99 17.55 -11.69 0.49
C SER A 99 16.65 -11.68 1.74
N TYR A 100 17.22 -11.77 2.94
CA TYR A 100 16.48 -11.69 4.19
C TYR A 100 15.87 -10.31 4.42
N LEU A 101 16.61 -9.24 4.11
CA LEU A 101 16.12 -7.86 4.21
C LEU A 101 14.99 -7.60 3.22
N MET A 102 15.10 -8.14 2.00
CA MET A 102 14.02 -8.06 1.01
C MET A 102 12.79 -8.83 1.46
N ALA A 103 12.94 -10.07 1.92
CA ALA A 103 11.81 -10.86 2.43
C ALA A 103 11.14 -10.21 3.65
N GLY A 104 11.95 -9.72 4.59
CA GLY A 104 11.50 -9.04 5.79
C GLY A 104 10.79 -7.72 5.48
N GLY A 105 11.41 -6.87 4.68
CA GLY A 105 10.83 -5.58 4.27
C GLY A 105 9.54 -5.74 3.50
N TYR A 106 9.47 -6.73 2.61
CA TYR A 106 8.23 -7.04 1.89
C TYR A 106 7.12 -7.48 2.84
N SER A 107 7.44 -8.37 3.79
CA SER A 107 6.47 -8.86 4.76
C SER A 107 5.93 -7.75 5.64
N VAL A 108 6.81 -6.88 6.17
CA VAL A 108 6.40 -5.73 6.98
C VAL A 108 5.52 -4.76 6.18
N GLY A 109 5.90 -4.45 4.94
CA GLY A 109 5.12 -3.56 4.07
C GLY A 109 3.75 -4.11 3.70
N LEU A 110 3.64 -5.43 3.53
CA LEU A 110 2.38 -6.11 3.24
C LEU A 110 1.41 -6.05 4.44
N PHE A 111 1.90 -6.34 5.66
CA PHE A 111 1.08 -6.33 6.87
C PHE A 111 0.67 -4.92 7.33
N TRP A 112 1.39 -3.89 6.92
CA TRP A 112 1.03 -2.51 7.22
C TRP A 112 -0.38 -2.14 6.73
N ILE A 113 -0.80 -2.64 5.56
CA ILE A 113 -2.16 -2.37 5.03
C ILE A 113 -3.23 -3.11 5.82
N LEU A 114 -2.99 -4.37 6.16
CA LEU A 114 -3.94 -5.18 6.91
C LEU A 114 -4.27 -4.55 8.27
N GLY A 115 -3.33 -3.81 8.86
CA GLY A 115 -3.55 -3.06 10.10
C GLY A 115 -4.11 -1.63 9.92
N SER A 116 -4.15 -1.10 8.70
CA SER A 116 -4.61 0.27 8.41
C SER A 116 -6.00 0.33 7.77
N GLY A 117 -6.67 -0.81 7.61
CA GLY A 117 -7.88 -0.97 6.79
C GLY A 117 -9.20 -0.48 7.39
N ASP A 118 -9.22 0.03 8.62
CA ASP A 118 -10.46 0.37 9.33
C ASP A 118 -10.84 1.87 9.29
N ASP A 119 -9.97 2.74 8.75
CA ASP A 119 -10.16 4.21 8.85
C ASP A 119 -10.41 4.92 7.50
N GLU A 120 -10.63 4.20 6.39
CA GLU A 120 -11.29 4.82 5.24
C GLU A 120 -12.79 4.90 5.55
N GLU A 121 -13.17 5.93 6.32
CA GLU A 121 -14.49 6.55 6.21
C GLU A 121 -14.74 6.72 4.71
N GLU A 122 -15.63 5.90 4.16
CA GLU A 122 -16.31 6.21 2.92
C GLU A 122 -16.80 7.65 3.09
N THR A 123 -16.09 8.64 2.54
CA THR A 123 -16.68 9.96 2.33
C THR A 123 -17.98 9.63 1.63
N PRO A 124 -19.15 9.89 2.25
CA PRO A 124 -20.40 9.48 1.66
C PRO A 124 -20.41 10.18 0.32
N SER A 125 -20.20 9.42 -0.75
CA SER A 125 -20.50 9.87 -2.09
C SER A 125 -21.99 10.06 -2.01
N THR A 126 -22.40 11.27 -1.63
CA THR A 126 -23.78 11.70 -1.72
C THR A 126 -24.10 11.36 -3.16
N PRO A 127 -25.01 10.40 -3.41
CA PRO A 127 -25.35 10.06 -4.77
C PRO A 127 -25.73 11.40 -5.40
N VAL A 128 -24.95 11.84 -6.39
CA VAL A 128 -25.28 13.06 -7.12
C VAL A 128 -26.64 12.76 -7.71
N ASP A 129 -27.68 13.35 -7.10
CA ASP A 129 -29.03 13.13 -7.53
C ASP A 129 -29.17 13.81 -8.89
N TYR A 130 -29.04 13.02 -9.96
CA TYR A 130 -29.21 13.50 -11.32
C TYR A 130 -30.67 13.90 -11.61
N ARG A 131 -31.59 13.82 -10.64
CA ARG A 131 -33.02 14.14 -10.84
C ARG A 131 -33.33 15.60 -11.13
N ASP A 132 -32.37 16.51 -11.01
CA ASP A 132 -32.56 17.93 -11.37
C ASP A 132 -31.59 18.45 -12.44
N LEU A 133 -31.03 17.60 -13.30
CA LEU A 133 -30.59 18.07 -14.62
C LEU A 133 -31.82 18.21 -15.53
N GLN A 134 -32.71 19.15 -15.19
CA GLN A 134 -33.60 19.72 -16.18
C GLN A 134 -32.73 20.21 -17.35
N PRO A 135 -32.97 19.78 -18.60
CA PRO A 135 -32.27 20.37 -19.72
C PRO A 135 -32.48 21.88 -19.64
N PRO A 136 -31.43 22.71 -19.83
CA PRO A 136 -31.59 24.16 -19.79
C PRO A 136 -32.73 24.52 -20.75
N LEU A 137 -33.70 25.27 -20.23
CA LEU A 137 -34.82 25.78 -21.03
C LEU A 137 -34.23 26.35 -22.32
N SER A 138 -34.59 25.77 -23.46
CA SER A 138 -34.13 26.23 -24.78
C SER A 138 -34.27 27.76 -24.81
N GLU A 139 -33.15 28.47 -24.92
CA GLU A 139 -33.19 29.92 -25.07
C GLU A 139 -34.11 30.25 -26.27
N PRO A 140 -34.99 31.26 -26.15
CA PRO A 140 -35.81 31.67 -27.27
C PRO A 140 -34.88 32.04 -28.42
N ALA A 141 -35.11 31.43 -29.58
CA ALA A 141 -34.30 31.61 -30.78
C ALA A 141 -33.95 33.09 -30.98
N GLU A 142 -32.65 33.40 -30.95
CA GLU A 142 -32.14 34.72 -31.29
C GLU A 142 -32.77 35.13 -32.62
N LYS A 143 -33.54 36.22 -32.61
CA LYS A 143 -34.01 36.82 -33.86
C LYS A 143 -32.77 37.15 -34.69
N PRO A 144 -32.68 36.70 -35.95
CA PRO A 144 -31.57 37.08 -36.80
C PRO A 144 -31.48 38.60 -36.86
N PHE A 145 -30.28 39.12 -36.63
CA PHE A 145 -29.97 40.53 -36.72
C PHE A 145 -30.33 41.02 -38.12
N ASP A 146 -31.32 41.91 -38.20
CA ASP A 146 -31.76 42.52 -39.44
C ASP A 146 -30.76 43.63 -39.78
N TYR A 147 -29.80 43.32 -40.67
CA TYR A 147 -28.89 44.33 -41.18
C TYR A 147 -29.71 45.30 -42.02
N ALA A 148 -29.69 46.59 -41.66
CA ALA A 148 -30.23 47.66 -42.48
C ALA A 148 -29.77 47.45 -43.93
N SER A 149 -30.71 47.14 -44.81
CA SER A 149 -30.39 46.96 -46.22
C SER A 149 -29.96 48.33 -46.76
N TRP A 150 -28.92 48.35 -47.59
CA TRP A 150 -28.41 49.56 -48.26
C TRP A 150 -29.46 50.28 -49.13
N ASP A 151 -30.67 49.72 -49.26
CA ASP A 151 -31.77 50.29 -50.04
C ASP A 151 -32.61 51.33 -49.27
N ASP A 152 -32.41 51.51 -47.96
CA ASP A 152 -33.18 52.49 -47.16
C ASP A 152 -32.78 53.96 -47.43
N GLU A 153 -31.70 54.23 -48.16
CA GLU A 153 -31.28 55.61 -48.49
C GLU A 153 -31.96 56.20 -49.74
N ARG A 154 -32.78 55.43 -50.49
CA ARG A 154 -33.31 55.90 -51.79
C ARG A 154 -34.67 56.59 -51.74
N ASN A 155 -35.31 56.68 -50.59
CA ASN A 155 -36.60 57.37 -50.46
C ASN A 155 -36.56 58.38 -49.30
N THR A 156 -35.87 59.49 -49.50
CA THR A 156 -36.24 60.76 -48.85
C THR A 156 -36.49 61.82 -49.93
N PRO A 157 -37.65 62.52 -49.89
CA PRO A 157 -38.05 63.53 -50.87
C PRO A 157 -37.27 64.84 -50.76
#